data_AF-A0A4Q1B8V0-F1
#
_entry.id   AF-A0A4Q1B8V0-F1
#
_cell.length_a   1.000
_cell.length_b   1.000
_cell.length_c   1.000
_cell.angle_alpha   90.00
_cell.angle_beta   90.00
_cell.angle_gamma   90.00
#
_symmetry.space_group_name_H-M   'P 1'
#
loop_
_entity.id
_entity.type
_entity.pdbx_description
1 polymer ?
#
loop_
_entity_poly.entity_id
_entity_poly.type
_entity_poly.pdbx_seq_one_letter_code
_entity_poly.pdbx_strand_id
1 'polypeptide(L)'
;MKFKYSKLMSTFVGLEMEDDEYQRQMGFEILTNAFNYIFFLLCSLMLISLFWDIMHQTISVGTILFFIILQVSSIILLNKSRKNQAAITEVYSDEEYNEEIHKLRKSSIKIGLYWGTTMYITMEIIFKIAAGEKFEFSFFNLIIWILGGALFGTMMYYASKLKVKKISNDEGDIE
;
A
#
# COMPACT_ATOMS: atom_id res chain seq x y z
N MET A 1 -14.28 22.77 -3.48
CA MET A 1 -13.97 21.39 -3.98
C MET A 1 -14.44 20.29 -3.03
N LYS A 2 -14.24 20.38 -1.70
CA LYS A 2 -14.71 19.38 -0.71
C LYS A 2 -16.22 19.04 -0.80
N PHE A 3 -17.07 20.06 -0.99
CA PHE A 3 -18.54 19.94 -1.08
C PHE A 3 -19.04 19.09 -2.26
N LYS A 4 -18.27 18.98 -3.36
CA LYS A 4 -18.70 18.21 -4.54
C LYS A 4 -18.43 16.71 -4.39
N TYR A 5 -17.43 16.34 -3.58
CA TYR A 5 -17.07 14.94 -3.31
C TYR A 5 -18.01 14.30 -2.30
N SER A 6 -18.40 15.03 -1.24
CA SER A 6 -19.39 14.57 -0.26
C SER A 6 -20.72 14.22 -0.93
N LYS A 7 -21.19 15.06 -1.86
CA LYS A 7 -22.44 14.82 -2.60
C LYS A 7 -22.42 13.60 -3.51
N LEU A 8 -21.29 13.33 -4.17
CA LEU A 8 -21.14 12.14 -5.02
C LEU A 8 -21.06 10.88 -4.17
N MET A 9 -20.34 10.92 -3.05
CA MET A 9 -20.23 9.81 -2.11
C MET A 9 -21.55 9.52 -1.41
N SER A 10 -22.28 10.55 -0.97
CA SER A 10 -23.62 10.39 -0.38
C SER A 10 -24.60 9.74 -1.35
N THR A 11 -24.57 10.15 -2.62
CA THR A 11 -25.40 9.54 -3.67
C THR A 11 -25.02 8.07 -3.92
N PHE A 12 -23.72 7.76 -3.94
CA PHE A 12 -23.24 6.41 -4.23
C PHE A 12 -23.51 5.42 -3.07
N VAL A 13 -23.37 5.86 -1.83
CA VAL A 13 -23.59 5.03 -0.63
C VAL A 13 -25.06 5.06 -0.19
N GLY A 14 -25.82 6.09 -0.55
CA GLY A 14 -27.21 6.29 -0.14
C GLY A 14 -27.37 6.85 1.27
N LEU A 15 -26.34 7.50 1.82
CA LEU A 15 -26.33 8.09 3.17
C LEU A 15 -26.14 9.61 3.10
N GLU A 16 -26.72 10.36 4.04
CA GLU A 16 -26.60 11.81 4.10
C GLU A 16 -25.25 12.24 4.70
N MET A 17 -24.19 12.19 3.89
CA MET A 17 -22.81 12.44 4.34
C MET A 17 -22.41 13.93 4.42
N GLU A 18 -23.30 14.87 4.09
CA GLU A 18 -23.00 16.31 4.10
C GLU A 18 -23.13 16.91 5.50
N ASP A 19 -24.27 16.71 6.14
CA ASP A 19 -24.62 17.39 7.39
C ASP A 19 -24.54 16.47 8.63
N ASP A 20 -24.68 15.15 8.46
CA ASP A 20 -24.64 14.17 9.54
C ASP A 20 -23.27 13.49 9.63
N GLU A 21 -22.56 13.74 10.74
CA GLU A 21 -21.22 13.18 10.99
C GLU A 21 -21.22 11.66 11.20
N TYR A 22 -22.28 11.11 11.81
CA TYR A 22 -22.42 9.67 12.03
C TYR A 22 -22.63 8.94 10.69
N GLN A 23 -23.55 9.42 9.87
CA GLN A 23 -23.78 8.87 8.53
C GLN A 23 -22.57 9.04 7.62
N ARG A 24 -21.83 10.14 7.75
CA ARG A 24 -20.57 10.37 7.03
C ARG A 24 -19.50 9.34 7.43
N GLN A 25 -19.35 9.06 8.72
CA GLN A 25 -18.37 8.06 9.17
C GLN A 25 -18.74 6.65 8.68
N MET A 26 -20.00 6.27 8.82
CA MET A 26 -20.52 4.97 8.35
C MET A 26 -20.39 4.83 6.82
N GLY A 27 -20.63 5.91 6.07
CA GLY A 27 -20.44 5.90 4.63
C GLY A 27 -18.98 5.72 4.20
N PHE A 28 -18.03 6.33 4.91
CA PHE A 28 -16.60 6.07 4.67
C PHE A 28 -16.19 4.65 5.03
N GLU A 29 -16.75 4.06 6.09
CA GLU A 29 -16.48 2.68 6.46
C GLU A 29 -16.96 1.70 5.38
N ILE A 30 -18.19 1.87 4.88
CA ILE A 30 -18.75 1.06 3.78
C ILE A 30 -17.88 1.18 2.53
N LEU A 31 -17.52 2.40 2.12
CA LEU A 31 -16.67 2.64 0.95
C LEU A 31 -15.27 2.02 1.12
N THR A 32 -14.69 2.12 2.31
CA THR A 32 -13.36 1.55 2.61
C THR A 32 -13.40 0.04 2.55
N ASN A 33 -14.44 -0.59 3.13
CA ASN A 33 -14.63 -2.03 3.07
C ASN A 33 -14.87 -2.51 1.63
N ALA A 34 -15.73 -1.84 0.87
CA ALA A 34 -15.97 -2.14 -0.54
C ALA A 34 -14.69 -2.03 -1.38
N PHE A 35 -13.90 -0.97 -1.19
CA PHE A 35 -12.62 -0.81 -1.84
C PHE A 35 -11.66 -1.95 -1.48
N ASN A 36 -11.56 -2.33 -0.20
CA ASN A 36 -10.72 -3.44 0.22
C ASN A 36 -11.12 -4.76 -0.46
N TYR A 37 -12.41 -5.08 -0.52
CA TYR A 37 -12.89 -6.30 -1.20
C TYR A 37 -12.57 -6.29 -2.69
N ILE A 38 -12.81 -5.17 -3.38
CA ILE A 38 -12.50 -5.02 -4.81
C ILE A 38 -10.98 -5.11 -5.05
N PHE A 39 -10.17 -4.53 -4.17
CA PHE A 39 -8.72 -4.59 -4.25
C PHE A 39 -8.21 -6.03 -4.12
N PHE A 40 -8.70 -6.80 -3.14
CA PHE A 40 -8.36 -8.22 -3.00
C PHE A 40 -8.86 -9.06 -4.17
N LEU A 41 -10.04 -8.78 -4.70
CA LEU A 41 -10.55 -9.45 -5.89
C LEU A 41 -9.65 -9.20 -7.11
N LEU A 42 -9.23 -7.96 -7.34
CA LEU A 42 -8.31 -7.60 -8.42
C LEU A 42 -6.95 -8.28 -8.26
N CYS A 43 -6.42 -8.39 -7.03
CA CYS A 43 -5.21 -9.16 -6.75
C CYS A 43 -5.38 -10.63 -7.17
N SER A 44 -6.47 -11.27 -6.77
CA SER A 44 -6.75 -12.67 -7.12
C SER A 44 -6.88 -12.87 -8.63
N LEU A 45 -7.61 -11.99 -9.33
CA LEU A 45 -7.76 -12.05 -10.78
C LEU A 45 -6.43 -11.85 -11.51
N MET A 46 -5.60 -10.91 -11.04
CA MET A 46 -4.27 -10.69 -11.59
C MET A 46 -3.39 -11.93 -11.46
N LEU A 47 -3.40 -12.60 -10.29
CA LEU A 47 -2.62 -13.82 -10.07
C LEU A 47 -3.10 -14.99 -10.95
N ILE A 48 -4.42 -15.17 -11.11
CA ILE A 48 -4.98 -16.19 -11.99
C ILE A 48 -4.56 -15.93 -13.44
N SER A 49 -4.68 -14.68 -13.89
CA SER A 49 -4.28 -14.25 -15.24
C SER A 49 -2.78 -14.45 -15.48
N LEU A 50 -1.94 -14.08 -14.50
CA LEU A 50 -0.50 -14.26 -14.57
C LEU A 50 -0.12 -15.75 -14.61
N PHE A 51 -0.80 -16.60 -13.83
CA PHE A 51 -0.56 -18.04 -13.86
C PHE A 51 -0.87 -18.63 -15.24
N TRP A 52 -1.99 -18.22 -15.84
CA TRP A 52 -2.35 -18.61 -17.20
C TRP A 52 -1.30 -18.19 -18.23
N ASP A 53 -0.83 -16.95 -18.12
CA ASP A 53 0.18 -16.34 -19.00
C ASP A 53 1.54 -17.08 -18.91
N ILE A 54 1.99 -17.43 -17.71
CA ILE A 54 3.22 -18.22 -17.50
C ILE A 54 3.10 -19.59 -18.19
N MET A 55 1.94 -20.25 -18.09
CA MET A 55 1.73 -21.55 -18.72
C MET A 55 1.76 -21.49 -20.26
N HIS A 56 1.30 -20.38 -20.84
CA HIS A 56 1.27 -20.20 -22.28
C HIS A 56 2.47 -19.43 -22.84
N GLN A 57 3.42 -19.03 -21.99
CA GLN A 57 4.59 -18.21 -22.36
C GLN A 57 4.18 -16.94 -23.15
N THR A 58 3.03 -16.36 -22.81
CA THR A 58 2.55 -15.10 -23.39
C THR A 58 2.10 -14.20 -22.26
N ILE A 59 2.09 -12.88 -22.48
CA ILE A 59 1.47 -11.94 -21.54
C ILE A 59 0.18 -11.45 -22.16
N SER A 60 -0.93 -11.73 -21.50
CA SER A 60 -2.22 -11.21 -21.88
C SER A 60 -2.34 -9.74 -21.50
N VAL A 61 -3.09 -9.01 -22.32
CA VAL A 61 -3.48 -7.62 -22.02
C VAL A 61 -4.19 -7.53 -20.66
N GLY A 62 -4.95 -8.56 -20.28
CA GLY A 62 -5.63 -8.65 -18.99
C GLY A 62 -4.67 -8.58 -17.80
N THR A 63 -3.59 -9.37 -17.81
CA THR A 63 -2.58 -9.35 -16.74
C THR A 63 -1.92 -7.98 -16.61
N ILE A 64 -1.56 -7.35 -17.73
CA ILE A 64 -0.96 -6.00 -17.74
C ILE A 64 -1.93 -4.97 -17.16
N LEU A 65 -3.20 -5.00 -17.59
CA LEU A 65 -4.21 -4.05 -17.11
C LEU A 65 -4.47 -4.21 -15.61
N PHE A 66 -4.67 -5.44 -15.12
CA PHE A 66 -4.87 -5.68 -13.69
C PHE A 66 -3.66 -5.25 -12.88
N PHE A 67 -2.45 -5.52 -13.37
CA PHE A 67 -1.21 -5.08 -12.74
C PHE A 67 -1.15 -3.55 -12.65
N ILE A 68 -1.40 -2.82 -13.74
CA ILE A 68 -1.40 -1.36 -13.75
C ILE A 68 -2.45 -0.79 -12.79
N ILE A 69 -3.67 -1.32 -12.80
CA ILE A 69 -4.76 -0.86 -11.91
C ILE A 69 -4.35 -1.04 -10.43
N LEU A 70 -3.76 -2.18 -10.08
CA LEU A 70 -3.27 -2.43 -8.72
C LEU A 70 -2.14 -1.47 -8.34
N GLN A 71 -1.17 -1.24 -9.22
CA GLN A 71 -0.06 -0.32 -8.95
C GLN A 71 -0.53 1.13 -8.78
N VAL A 72 -1.39 1.61 -9.68
CA VAL A 72 -1.95 2.97 -9.60
C VAL A 72 -2.76 3.15 -8.31
N SER A 73 -3.58 2.16 -7.95
CA SER A 73 -4.36 2.19 -6.71
C SER A 73 -3.45 2.26 -5.47
N SER A 74 -2.41 1.44 -5.42
CA SER A 74 -1.40 1.45 -4.34
C SER A 74 -0.64 2.78 -4.24
N ILE A 75 -0.21 3.35 -5.37
CA ILE A 75 0.52 4.62 -5.40
C ILE A 75 -0.36 5.78 -4.92
N ILE A 76 -1.62 5.83 -5.35
CA ILE A 76 -2.57 6.87 -4.90
C ILE A 76 -2.77 6.78 -3.39
N LEU A 77 -2.96 5.57 -2.85
CA LEU A 77 -3.16 5.32 -1.42
C LEU A 77 -1.94 5.78 -0.61
N LEU A 78 -0.74 5.38 -1.03
CA LEU A 78 0.53 5.75 -0.40
C LEU A 78 0.75 7.27 -0.43
N ASN A 79 0.51 7.91 -1.58
CA ASN A 79 0.72 9.36 -1.73
C ASN A 79 -0.29 10.17 -0.90
N LYS A 80 -1.57 9.79 -0.87
CA LYS A 80 -2.58 10.46 -0.05
C LYS A 80 -2.33 10.27 1.44
N SER A 81 -1.93 9.06 1.84
CA SER A 81 -1.53 8.79 3.23
C SER A 81 -0.32 9.63 3.66
N ARG A 82 0.68 9.81 2.77
CA ARG A 82 1.86 10.66 3.05
C ARG A 82 1.54 12.16 3.10
N LYS A 83 0.59 12.65 2.29
CA LYS A 83 0.25 14.09 2.18
C LYS A 83 -0.63 14.60 3.32
N ASN A 84 -1.42 13.72 3.92
CA ASN A 84 -2.13 14.04 5.15
C ASN A 84 -1.11 14.02 6.31
N GLN A 85 -0.54 15.19 6.61
CA GLN A 85 0.44 15.43 7.68
C GLN A 85 -0.10 15.19 9.11
N ALA A 86 -1.03 14.24 9.30
CA ALA A 86 -1.32 13.63 10.60
C ALA A 86 -0.22 12.63 11.03
N ALA A 87 0.97 12.73 10.42
CA ALA A 87 2.01 11.71 10.42
C ALA A 87 3.20 12.05 11.30
N ILE A 88 3.09 13.05 12.18
CA ILE A 88 3.93 13.08 13.37
C ILE A 88 3.10 12.37 14.44
N THR A 89 3.44 11.12 14.72
CA THR A 89 2.93 10.48 15.92
C THR A 89 3.73 11.07 17.07
N GLU A 90 3.13 12.05 17.74
CA GLU A 90 3.64 12.59 19.00
C GLU A 90 3.33 11.57 20.08
N VAL A 91 4.39 11.09 20.72
CA VAL A 91 4.29 10.05 21.73
C VAL A 91 4.82 10.59 23.05
N TYR A 92 4.05 10.39 24.11
CA TYR A 92 4.32 11.01 25.42
C TYR A 92 4.95 10.01 26.41
N SER A 93 4.87 8.71 26.14
CA SER A 93 5.47 7.66 26.98
C SER A 93 6.43 6.73 26.23
N ASP A 94 7.36 6.11 26.95
CA ASP A 94 8.28 5.11 26.38
C ASP A 94 7.58 3.84 25.90
N GLU A 95 6.45 3.49 26.53
CA GLU A 95 5.66 2.31 26.18
C GLU A 95 4.97 2.50 24.83
N GLU A 96 4.27 3.62 24.64
CA GLU A 96 3.64 3.98 23.36
C GLU A 96 4.67 4.11 22.23
N TYR A 97 5.88 4.60 22.53
CA TYR A 97 6.92 4.76 21.51
C TYR A 97 7.38 3.39 21.01
N ASN A 98 7.58 2.43 21.92
CA ASN A 98 7.95 1.07 21.56
C ASN A 98 6.85 0.36 20.78
N GLU A 99 5.58 0.56 21.12
CA GLU A 99 4.45 0.03 20.36
C GLU A 99 4.42 0.57 18.93
N GLU A 100 4.60 1.88 18.75
CA GLU A 100 4.57 2.52 17.44
C GLU A 100 5.75 2.07 16.57
N ILE A 101 6.94 1.96 17.16
CA ILE A 101 8.12 1.38 16.48
C ILE A 101 7.86 -0.08 16.07
N HIS A 102 7.16 -0.86 16.90
CA HIS A 102 6.82 -2.25 16.57
C HIS A 102 5.81 -2.33 15.40
N LYS A 103 4.79 -1.47 15.38
CA LYS A 103 3.84 -1.34 14.26
C LYS A 103 4.56 -0.92 12.97
N LEU A 104 5.45 0.07 13.06
CA LEU A 104 6.25 0.53 11.93
C LEU A 104 7.15 -0.56 11.36
N ARG A 105 7.79 -1.37 12.21
CA ARG A 105 8.59 -2.51 11.76
C ARG A 105 7.75 -3.51 10.96
N LYS A 106 6.58 -3.91 11.48
CA LYS A 106 5.65 -4.81 10.78
C LYS A 106 5.18 -4.22 9.45
N SER A 107 4.81 -2.94 9.44
CA SER A 107 4.37 -2.23 8.23
C SER A 107 5.49 -2.18 7.17
N SER A 108 6.70 -1.87 7.58
CA SER A 108 7.85 -1.75 6.68
C SER A 108 8.27 -3.09 6.06
N ILE A 109 8.16 -4.18 6.84
CA ILE A 109 8.35 -5.54 6.32
C ILE A 109 7.29 -5.86 5.24
N LYS A 110 6.01 -5.54 5.49
CA LYS A 110 4.94 -5.74 4.50
C LYS A 110 5.21 -4.95 3.22
N ILE A 111 5.64 -3.69 3.34
CA ILE A 111 5.97 -2.83 2.20
C ILE A 111 7.18 -3.39 1.42
N GLY A 112 8.23 -3.83 2.11
CA GLY A 112 9.40 -4.45 1.49
C GLY A 112 9.06 -5.72 0.74
N LEU A 113 8.24 -6.60 1.33
CA LEU A 113 7.76 -7.83 0.69
C LEU A 113 6.89 -7.53 -0.54
N TYR A 114 5.99 -6.55 -0.44
CA TYR A 114 5.16 -6.11 -1.57
C TYR A 114 6.02 -5.58 -2.72
N TRP A 115 6.97 -4.71 -2.42
CA TRP A 115 7.86 -4.13 -3.43
C TRP A 115 8.75 -5.19 -4.08
N GLY A 116 9.38 -6.06 -3.29
CA GLY A 116 10.24 -7.13 -3.80
C GLY A 116 9.48 -8.12 -4.69
N THR A 117 8.30 -8.55 -4.26
CA THR A 117 7.42 -9.42 -5.06
C THR A 117 6.98 -8.74 -6.36
N THR A 118 6.57 -7.47 -6.28
CA THR A 118 6.18 -6.67 -7.45
C THR A 118 7.32 -6.57 -8.45
N MET A 119 8.52 -6.27 -7.99
CA MET A 119 9.69 -6.13 -8.85
C MET A 119 10.11 -7.45 -9.46
N TYR A 120 10.08 -8.55 -8.71
CA TYR A 120 10.31 -9.89 -9.26
C TYR A 120 9.32 -10.19 -10.39
N ILE A 121 8.02 -10.04 -10.14
CA ILE A 121 6.98 -10.30 -11.17
C ILE A 121 7.20 -9.39 -12.39
N THR A 122 7.49 -8.12 -12.19
CA THR A 122 7.64 -7.17 -13.29
C THR A 122 8.90 -7.45 -14.11
N MET A 123 10.04 -7.63 -13.46
CA MET A 123 11.34 -7.72 -14.12
C MET A 123 11.64 -9.13 -14.64
N GLU A 124 11.32 -10.17 -13.87
CA GLU A 124 11.65 -11.56 -14.21
C GLU A 124 10.56 -12.26 -15.02
N ILE A 125 9.31 -11.81 -14.93
CA ILE A 125 8.19 -12.45 -15.63
C ILE A 125 7.70 -11.53 -16.75
N ILE A 126 7.21 -10.33 -16.41
CA ILE A 126 6.56 -9.45 -17.38
C ILE A 126 7.56 -8.96 -18.43
N PHE A 127 8.71 -8.40 -18.04
CA PHE A 127 9.63 -7.86 -19.03
C PHE A 127 10.35 -8.92 -19.86
N LYS A 128 10.70 -10.08 -19.27
CA LYS A 128 11.34 -11.17 -20.02
C LYS A 128 10.43 -11.77 -21.07
N ILE A 129 9.18 -12.10 -20.71
CA ILE A 129 8.23 -12.63 -21.69
C ILE A 129 7.88 -11.55 -22.73
N ALA A 130 7.77 -10.27 -22.33
CA ALA A 130 7.57 -9.17 -23.28
C ALA A 130 8.76 -8.99 -24.26
N ALA A 131 9.98 -9.30 -23.84
CA ALA A 131 11.18 -9.31 -24.68
C ALA A 131 11.27 -10.56 -25.58
N GLY A 132 10.32 -11.48 -25.49
CA GLY A 132 10.31 -12.75 -26.23
C GLY A 132 11.25 -13.80 -25.64
N GLU A 133 11.79 -13.58 -24.45
CA GLU A 133 12.57 -14.58 -23.71
C GLU A 133 11.63 -15.62 -23.08
N LYS A 134 12.10 -16.87 -23.03
CA LYS A 134 11.38 -17.91 -22.28
C LYS A 134 11.52 -17.64 -20.79
N PHE A 135 10.44 -17.79 -20.06
CA PHE A 135 10.49 -17.70 -18.61
C PHE A 135 11.24 -18.93 -18.05
N GLU A 136 12.45 -18.69 -17.56
CA GLU A 136 13.23 -19.68 -16.81
C GLU A 136 13.29 -19.27 -15.34
N PHE A 137 12.77 -20.13 -14.48
CA PHE A 137 12.79 -19.89 -13.04
C PHE A 137 14.23 -19.93 -12.52
N SER A 138 14.70 -18.81 -11.98
CA SER A 138 16.04 -18.67 -11.39
C SER A 138 15.95 -18.42 -9.90
N PHE A 139 16.40 -19.39 -9.10
CA PHE A 139 16.56 -19.23 -7.65
C PHE A 139 17.47 -18.05 -7.30
N PHE A 140 18.49 -17.77 -8.12
CA PHE A 140 19.40 -16.65 -7.91
C PHE A 140 18.67 -15.30 -8.03
N ASN A 141 17.82 -15.15 -9.05
CA ASN A 141 17.06 -13.92 -9.24
C ASN A 141 16.00 -13.74 -8.14
N LEU A 142 15.36 -14.83 -7.71
CA LEU A 142 14.44 -14.80 -6.57
C LEU A 142 15.15 -14.29 -5.30
N ILE A 143 16.35 -14.79 -5.00
CA ILE A 143 17.14 -14.33 -3.85
C ILE A 143 17.50 -12.84 -3.98
N ILE A 144 17.93 -12.38 -5.16
CA ILE A 144 18.22 -10.96 -5.42
C ILE A 144 17.02 -10.08 -5.08
N TRP A 145 15.83 -10.45 -5.55
CA TRP A 145 14.62 -9.64 -5.33
C TRP A 145 14.11 -9.71 -3.89
N ILE A 146 14.30 -10.83 -3.19
CA ILE A 146 14.07 -10.92 -1.74
C ILE A 146 15.01 -9.97 -0.98
N LEU A 147 16.30 -9.97 -1.31
CA LEU A 147 17.28 -9.07 -0.71
C LEU A 147 16.97 -7.59 -1.02
N GLY A 148 16.57 -7.29 -2.26
CA GLY A 148 16.11 -5.96 -2.66
C GLY A 148 14.87 -5.51 -1.89
N GLY A 149 13.88 -6.40 -1.74
CA GLY A 149 12.69 -6.15 -0.93
C GLY A 149 13.02 -5.91 0.55
N ALA A 150 13.95 -6.68 1.11
CA ALA A 150 14.42 -6.48 2.48
C ALA A 150 15.12 -5.12 2.65
N LEU A 151 16.05 -4.77 1.75
CA LEU A 151 16.73 -3.46 1.75
C LEU A 151 15.73 -2.31 1.64
N PHE A 152 14.76 -2.40 0.72
CA PHE A 152 13.73 -1.39 0.54
C PHE A 152 12.83 -1.26 1.77
N GLY A 153 12.41 -2.39 2.35
CA GLY A 153 11.65 -2.42 3.60
C GLY A 153 12.41 -1.76 4.76
N THR A 154 13.70 -2.04 4.91
CA THR A 154 14.55 -1.40 5.92
C THR A 154 14.67 0.11 5.70
N MET A 155 14.85 0.56 4.45
CA MET A 155 14.87 2.00 4.14
C MET A 155 13.55 2.68 4.51
N MET A 156 12.42 2.03 4.18
CA MET A 156 11.08 2.52 4.52
C MET A 156 10.84 2.56 6.03
N TYR A 157 11.41 1.62 6.79
CA TYR A 157 11.37 1.65 8.25
C TYR A 157 12.08 2.88 8.81
N TYR A 158 13.32 3.15 8.39
CA TYR A 158 14.04 4.34 8.87
C TYR A 158 13.34 5.64 8.47
N ALA A 159 12.87 5.74 7.23
CA ALA A 159 12.13 6.90 6.75
C ALA A 159 10.82 7.15 7.54
N SER A 160 10.17 6.08 8.01
CA SER A 160 8.96 6.18 8.83
C SER A 160 9.27 6.45 10.30
N LYS A 161 10.35 5.88 10.83
CA LYS A 161 10.84 6.13 12.19
C LYS A 161 11.19 7.60 12.41
N LEU A 162 11.77 8.27 11.41
CA LEU A 162 12.06 9.72 11.46
C LEU A 162 10.82 10.59 11.69
N LYS A 163 9.63 10.04 11.51
CA LYS A 163 8.35 10.74 11.70
C LYS A 163 7.75 10.55 13.09
N VAL A 164 8.25 9.64 13.90
CA VAL A 164 7.81 9.46 15.29
C VAL A 164 8.67 10.34 16.19
N LYS A 165 8.04 11.28 16.89
CA LYS A 165 8.72 12.18 17.83
C LYS A 165 8.24 11.87 19.25
N LYS A 166 9.20 11.64 20.15
CA LYS A 166 8.92 11.60 21.59
C LYS A 166 8.93 13.03 22.12
N ILE A 167 7.84 13.47 22.71
CA ILE A 167 7.78 14.77 23.42
C ILE A 167 8.04 14.47 24.89
N SER A 168 9.17 14.95 25.41
CA SER A 168 9.44 14.96 26.86
C SER A 168 8.85 16.21 27.47
N ASN A 169 8.07 16.08 28.54
CA ASN A 169 7.44 17.19 29.30
C ASN A 169 8.43 18.16 30.01
N ASP A 170 9.69 18.24 29.60
CA ASP A 170 10.69 19.14 30.21
C ASP A 170 10.67 20.58 29.64
N GLU A 171 9.76 20.91 28.72
CA GLU A 171 9.55 22.28 28.23
C GLU A 171 8.39 23.00 28.94
N GLY A 172 8.04 22.56 30.16
CA GLY A 172 6.91 23.07 30.94
C GLY A 172 7.25 23.91 32.18
N ASP A 173 8.53 24.14 32.51
CA ASP A 173 8.93 24.88 33.72
C ASP A 173 10.06 25.90 33.43
N ILE A 174 9.79 26.91 32.58
CA ILE A 174 10.46 28.22 32.69
C ILE A 174 9.43 29.32 32.41
N GLU A 175 8.67 29.71 33.43
CA GLU A 175 8.41 31.12 33.79
C GLU A 175 7.92 31.24 35.24
#